data_AF-A0A847SPU0-F1
#
_entry.id   AF-A0A847SPU0-F1
#
_cell.length_a   1.000
_cell.length_b   1.000
_cell.length_c   1.000
_cell.angle_alpha   90.00
_cell.angle_beta   90.00
_cell.angle_gamma   90.00
#
_symmetry.space_group_name_H-M   'P 1'
#
loop_
_entity.id
_entity.type
_entity.pdbx_description
1 polymer ?
#
loop_
_entity_poly.entity_id
_entity_poly.type
_entity_poly.pdbx_seq_one_letter_code
_entity_poly.pdbx_strand_id
1 'polypeptide(L)'
;MSTQTLYQSLLVGHLIGFLLFAGSTIASFFGFRQLWKQYAIDAGRAATVLQAMSGLQVLLRTGVGVIIPSGIGIMYLTHGVYGEQVWFRIKFALVLLVILNGIIVGRRLRVSLDKALKDDPMAVSKIRQRALRFHLVQLAGIFTIILLSVFKFN
;
A
#
# COMPACT_ATOMS: atom_id res chain seq x y z
N MET A 1 7.05 -31.92 3.77
CA MET A 1 6.33 -31.14 2.73
C MET A 1 7.19 -31.16 1.47
N SER A 2 6.64 -31.44 0.29
CA SER A 2 7.46 -31.44 -0.92
C SER A 2 7.85 -30.01 -1.33
N THR A 3 8.97 -29.85 -2.04
CA THR A 3 9.43 -28.55 -2.56
C THR A 3 8.37 -27.89 -3.43
N GLN A 4 7.60 -28.69 -4.20
CA GLN A 4 6.49 -28.20 -5.01
C GLN A 4 5.36 -27.63 -4.15
N THR A 5 4.96 -28.32 -3.08
CA THR A 5 3.93 -27.80 -2.16
C THR A 5 4.40 -26.50 -1.52
N LEU A 6 5.66 -26.41 -1.09
CA LEU A 6 6.22 -25.18 -0.52
C LEU A 6 6.18 -24.01 -1.51
N TYR A 7 6.62 -24.24 -2.74
CA TYR A 7 6.58 -23.23 -3.79
C TYR A 7 5.16 -22.72 -4.04
N GLN A 8 4.17 -23.61 -4.13
CA GLN A 8 2.77 -23.22 -4.34
C GLN A 8 2.20 -22.46 -3.13
N SER A 9 2.52 -22.88 -1.90
CA SER A 9 2.13 -22.16 -0.69
C SER A 9 2.72 -20.74 -0.65
N LEU A 10 3.98 -20.58 -1.06
CA LEU A 10 4.62 -19.26 -1.14
C LEU A 10 3.97 -18.38 -2.23
N LEU A 11 3.63 -18.94 -3.39
CA LEU A 11 2.90 -18.22 -4.44
C LEU A 11 1.53 -17.74 -3.96
N VAL A 12 0.74 -18.62 -3.33
CA VAL A 12 -0.56 -18.27 -2.76
C VAL A 12 -0.39 -17.20 -1.69
N GLY A 13 0.57 -17.36 -0.79
CA GLY A 13 0.90 -16.36 0.23
C GLY A 13 1.24 -15.00 -0.39
N HIS A 14 2.09 -14.98 -1.42
CA HIS A 14 2.48 -13.76 -2.12
C HIS A 14 1.28 -13.03 -2.75
N LEU A 15 0.38 -13.79 -3.39
CA LEU A 15 -0.85 -13.24 -3.97
C LEU A 15 -1.79 -12.69 -2.89
N ILE A 16 -2.01 -13.41 -1.79
CA ILE A 16 -2.82 -12.94 -0.66
C ILE A 16 -2.22 -11.67 -0.07
N GLY A 17 -0.90 -11.66 0.16
CA GLY A 17 -0.19 -10.49 0.66
C GLY A 17 -0.38 -9.29 -0.25
N PHE A 18 -0.23 -9.48 -1.56
CA PHE A 18 -0.43 -8.43 -2.56
C PHE A 18 -1.87 -7.93 -2.59
N LEU A 19 -2.85 -8.83 -2.50
CA LEU A 19 -4.27 -8.48 -2.44
C LEU A 19 -4.59 -7.64 -1.20
N LEU A 20 -4.07 -8.02 -0.02
CA LEU A 20 -4.22 -7.25 1.21
C LEU A 20 -3.58 -5.86 1.09
N PHE A 21 -2.38 -5.77 0.53
CA PHE A 21 -1.65 -4.53 0.34
C PHE A 21 -2.34 -3.59 -0.66
N ALA A 22 -2.68 -4.09 -1.84
CA ALA A 22 -3.34 -3.31 -2.88
C ALA A 22 -4.77 -2.91 -2.46
N GLY A 23 -5.54 -3.87 -1.93
CA GLY A 23 -6.90 -3.66 -1.46
C GLY A 23 -6.99 -2.64 -0.32
N SER A 24 -6.10 -2.73 0.68
CA SER A 24 -6.05 -1.75 1.78
C SER A 24 -5.64 -0.36 1.29
N THR A 25 -4.78 -0.26 0.27
CA THR A 25 -4.38 1.03 -0.33
C THR A 25 -5.54 1.68 -1.08
N ILE A 26 -6.31 0.91 -1.85
CA ILE A 26 -7.52 1.37 -2.53
C ILE A 26 -8.57 1.81 -1.49
N ALA A 27 -8.85 0.96 -0.50
CA ALA A 27 -9.76 1.28 0.59
C ALA A 27 -9.34 2.56 1.34
N SER A 28 -8.04 2.77 1.54
CA SER A 28 -7.51 3.98 2.18
C SER A 28 -7.75 5.23 1.34
N PHE A 29 -7.70 5.15 0.01
CA PHE A 29 -8.06 6.27 -0.87
C PHE A 29 -9.55 6.62 -0.78
N PHE A 30 -10.43 5.62 -0.77
CA PHE A 30 -11.87 5.85 -0.58
C PHE A 30 -12.17 6.39 0.82
N GLY A 31 -11.54 5.84 1.85
CA GLY A 31 -11.63 6.34 3.23
C GLY A 31 -11.17 7.80 3.32
N PHE A 32 -10.08 8.16 2.65
CA PHE A 32 -9.60 9.54 2.56
C PHE A 32 -10.61 10.47 1.88
N ARG A 33 -11.22 10.04 0.76
CA ARG A 33 -12.28 10.84 0.12
C ARG A 33 -13.50 11.01 1.04
N GLN A 34 -13.89 9.96 1.74
CA GLN A 34 -15.01 10.00 2.69
C GLN A 34 -14.69 10.90 3.88
N LEU A 35 -13.46 10.87 4.39
CA LEU A 35 -12.98 11.72 5.48
C LEU A 35 -13.23 13.20 5.16
N TRP A 36 -12.84 13.66 3.97
CA TRP A 36 -13.03 15.06 3.59
C TRP A 36 -14.48 15.44 3.34
N LYS A 37 -15.29 14.50 2.83
CA LYS A 37 -16.73 14.72 2.69
C LYS A 37 -17.37 14.94 4.07
N GLN A 38 -17.01 14.11 5.06
CA GLN A 38 -17.54 14.24 6.42
C GLN A 38 -16.98 15.47 7.14
N TYR A 39 -15.69 15.79 6.95
CA TYR A 39 -15.07 16.98 7.55
C TYR A 39 -15.72 18.29 7.09
N ALA A 40 -16.20 18.36 5.85
CA ALA A 40 -16.94 19.53 5.36
C ALA A 40 -18.32 19.71 6.04
N ILE A 41 -18.86 18.65 6.65
CA ILE A 41 -20.15 18.67 7.36
C ILE A 41 -19.91 18.88 8.86
N ASP A 42 -19.04 18.05 9.46
CA ASP A 42 -18.78 18.01 10.89
C ASP A 42 -17.39 17.38 11.17
N ALA A 43 -16.54 18.11 11.87
CA ALA A 43 -15.21 17.64 12.27
C ALA A 43 -15.24 16.39 13.17
N GLY A 44 -16.27 16.24 14.02
CA GLY A 44 -16.47 15.07 14.86
C GLY A 44 -16.73 13.80 14.06
N ARG A 45 -17.53 13.90 12.98
CA ARG A 45 -17.79 12.77 12.06
C ARG A 45 -16.53 12.37 11.29
N ALA A 46 -15.67 13.32 10.96
CA ALA A 46 -14.39 13.03 10.33
C ALA A 46 -13.47 12.20 11.24
N ALA A 47 -13.47 12.45 12.56
CA ALA A 47 -12.69 11.67 13.51
C ALA A 47 -13.10 10.19 13.53
N THR A 48 -14.40 9.89 13.43
CA THR A 48 -14.90 8.50 13.35
C THR A 48 -14.41 7.80 12.07
N VAL A 49 -14.42 8.49 10.93
CA VAL A 49 -13.86 7.94 9.68
C VAL A 49 -12.36 7.68 9.81
N LEU A 50 -11.61 8.61 10.41
CA LEU A 50 -10.17 8.45 10.63
C LEU A 50 -9.86 7.26 11.55
N GLN A 51 -10.70 7.00 12.55
CA GLN A 51 -10.59 5.84 13.42
C GLN A 51 -10.88 4.54 12.65
N ALA A 52 -11.93 4.49 11.83
CA ALA A 52 -12.23 3.33 10.99
C ALA A 52 -11.08 3.00 10.01
N MET A 53 -10.43 4.03 9.45
CA MET A 53 -9.25 3.87 8.57
C MET A 53 -8.03 3.26 9.28
N SER A 54 -7.98 3.26 10.61
CA SER A 54 -6.86 2.67 11.35
C SER A 54 -6.74 1.16 11.15
N GLY A 55 -7.88 0.45 11.01
CA GLY A 55 -7.91 -0.99 10.74
C GLY A 55 -7.26 -1.34 9.39
N LEU A 56 -7.39 -0.47 8.39
CA LEU A 56 -6.75 -0.66 7.08
C LEU A 56 -5.22 -0.67 7.18
N GLN A 57 -4.64 0.02 8.17
CA GLN A 57 -3.19 -0.02 8.38
C GLN A 57 -2.70 -1.37 8.90
N VAL A 58 -3.52 -2.07 9.68
CA VAL A 58 -3.22 -3.44 10.13
C VAL A 58 -3.20 -4.35 8.91
N LEU A 59 -4.25 -4.31 8.07
CA LEU A 59 -4.30 -5.10 6.84
C LEU A 59 -3.11 -4.80 5.91
N LEU A 60 -2.75 -3.53 5.74
CA LEU A 60 -1.60 -3.13 4.92
C LEU A 60 -0.31 -3.74 5.47
N ARG A 61 -0.05 -3.61 6.77
CA ARG A 61 1.16 -4.17 7.41
C ARG A 61 1.20 -5.69 7.32
N THR A 62 0.08 -6.37 7.54
CA THR A 62 -0.02 -7.82 7.35
C THR A 62 0.27 -8.20 5.91
N GLY A 63 -0.31 -7.49 4.93
CA GLY A 63 -0.03 -7.69 3.51
C GLY A 63 1.47 -7.59 3.20
N VAL A 64 2.12 -6.51 3.64
CA VAL A 64 3.58 -6.33 3.50
C VAL A 64 4.37 -7.46 4.18
N GLY A 65 3.97 -7.82 5.40
CA GLY A 65 4.56 -8.91 6.18
C GLY A 65 4.43 -10.28 5.52
N VAL A 66 3.47 -10.46 4.60
CA VAL A 66 3.32 -11.69 3.81
C VAL A 66 4.04 -11.58 2.46
N ILE A 67 3.94 -10.46 1.74
CA ILE A 67 4.55 -10.25 0.41
C ILE A 67 6.07 -10.45 0.44
N ILE A 68 6.74 -9.83 1.40
CA ILE A 68 8.20 -9.81 1.45
C ILE A 68 8.78 -11.22 1.67
N PRO A 69 8.44 -11.94 2.75
CA PRO A 69 9.01 -13.27 2.97
C PRO A 69 8.57 -14.28 1.91
N SER A 70 7.34 -14.22 1.41
CA SER A 70 6.90 -15.09 0.32
C SER A 70 7.67 -14.84 -0.97
N GLY A 71 7.91 -13.58 -1.32
CA GLY A 71 8.70 -13.20 -2.50
C GLY A 71 10.16 -13.66 -2.39
N ILE A 72 10.78 -13.49 -1.22
CA ILE A 72 12.14 -13.98 -0.94
C ILE A 72 12.18 -15.51 -1.06
N GLY A 73 11.20 -16.22 -0.50
CA GLY A 73 11.10 -17.68 -0.59
C GLY A 73 10.97 -18.17 -2.03
N ILE A 74 10.14 -17.52 -2.85
CA ILE A 74 10.01 -17.84 -4.28
C ILE A 74 11.35 -17.64 -5.00
N MET A 75 12.05 -16.53 -4.73
CA MET A 75 13.36 -16.25 -5.33
C MET A 75 14.41 -17.29 -4.93
N TYR A 76 14.42 -17.69 -3.66
CA TYR A 76 15.31 -18.73 -3.15
C TYR A 76 15.07 -20.08 -3.85
N LEU A 77 13.81 -20.53 -3.93
CA LEU A 77 13.47 -21.82 -4.55
C LEU A 77 13.70 -21.85 -6.07
N THR A 78 13.62 -20.69 -6.72
CA THR A 78 13.87 -20.56 -8.16
C THR A 78 15.31 -20.21 -8.49
N HIS A 79 16.22 -20.24 -7.51
CA HIS A 79 17.64 -19.89 -7.69
C HIS A 79 17.84 -18.52 -8.36
N GLY A 80 16.91 -17.59 -8.11
CA GLY A 80 16.97 -16.24 -8.65
C GLY A 80 16.67 -16.07 -10.14
N VAL A 81 16.12 -17.08 -10.82
CA VAL A 81 15.84 -17.02 -12.28
C VAL A 81 15.00 -15.80 -12.69
N TYR A 82 14.03 -15.38 -11.88
CA TYR A 82 13.25 -14.17 -12.15
C TYR A 82 14.09 -12.89 -12.03
N GLY A 83 15.17 -12.93 -11.26
CA GLY A 83 16.10 -11.82 -11.06
C GLY A 83 16.85 -11.42 -12.31
N GLU A 84 16.92 -12.25 -13.35
CA GLU A 84 17.51 -11.88 -14.65
C GLU A 84 16.53 -11.11 -15.55
N GLN A 85 15.23 -11.17 -15.27
CA GLN A 85 14.20 -10.57 -16.11
C GLN A 85 14.01 -9.08 -15.75
N VAL A 86 14.10 -8.21 -16.76
CA VAL A 86 14.06 -6.74 -16.55
C VAL A 86 12.74 -6.31 -15.93
N TRP A 87 11.61 -6.83 -16.41
CA TRP A 87 10.29 -6.52 -15.83
C TRP A 87 10.22 -6.85 -14.33
N PHE A 88 10.85 -7.95 -13.89
CA PHE A 88 10.83 -8.37 -12.50
C PHE A 88 11.68 -7.45 -11.63
N ARG A 89 12.88 -7.06 -12.09
CA ARG A 89 13.74 -6.08 -11.40
C ARG A 89 12.99 -4.76 -11.16
N ILE A 90 12.36 -4.24 -12.21
CA ILE A 90 11.57 -3.00 -12.15
C ILE A 90 10.38 -3.17 -11.20
N LYS A 91 9.61 -4.26 -11.35
CA LYS A 91 8.46 -4.55 -10.49
C LYS A 91 8.86 -4.65 -9.02
N PHE A 92 9.94 -5.37 -8.73
CA PHE A 92 10.42 -5.59 -7.36
C PHE A 92 10.84 -4.26 -6.72
N ALA A 93 11.66 -3.47 -7.41
CA ALA A 93 12.06 -2.14 -6.93
C ALA A 93 10.82 -1.25 -6.70
N LEU A 94 9.86 -1.27 -7.62
CA LEU A 94 8.63 -0.49 -7.50
C LEU A 94 7.78 -0.93 -6.30
N VAL A 95 7.60 -2.23 -6.07
CA VAL A 95 6.89 -2.76 -4.88
C VAL A 95 7.54 -2.22 -3.59
N LEU A 96 8.87 -2.30 -3.48
CA LEU A 96 9.59 -1.80 -2.31
C LEU A 96 9.42 -0.29 -2.14
N LEU A 97 9.54 0.49 -3.22
CA LEU A 97 9.34 1.94 -3.18
C LEU A 97 7.93 2.32 -2.74
N VAL A 98 6.90 1.64 -3.24
CA VAL A 98 5.49 1.90 -2.87
C VAL A 98 5.27 1.57 -1.38
N ILE A 99 5.81 0.45 -0.89
CA ILE A 99 5.76 0.07 0.53
C ILE A 99 6.46 1.10 1.41
N LEU A 100 7.71 1.46 1.09
CA LEU A 100 8.50 2.43 1.85
C LEU A 100 7.83 3.81 1.88
N ASN A 101 7.33 4.27 0.73
CA ASN A 101 6.56 5.51 0.64
C ASN A 101 5.32 5.45 1.54
N GLY A 102 4.61 4.31 1.57
CA GLY A 102 3.45 4.10 2.43
C GLY A 102 3.77 4.22 3.91
N ILE A 103 4.87 3.57 4.34
CA ILE A 103 5.30 3.56 5.74
C ILE A 103 5.83 4.94 6.18
N ILE A 104 6.66 5.59 5.36
CA ILE A 104 7.34 6.84 5.71
C ILE A 104 6.40 8.04 5.52
N VAL A 105 5.90 8.24 4.30
CA VAL A 105 5.11 9.41 3.94
C VAL A 105 3.69 9.29 4.48
N GLY A 106 3.07 8.11 4.36
CA GLY A 106 1.72 7.87 4.87
C GLY A 106 1.59 8.07 6.38
N ARG A 107 2.60 7.61 7.17
CA ARG A 107 2.62 7.83 8.62
C ARG A 107 2.75 9.32 8.97
N ARG A 108 3.69 10.03 8.35
CA ARG A 108 3.89 11.47 8.57
C ARG A 108 2.61 12.26 8.26
N LEU A 109 1.99 11.95 7.13
CA LEU A 109 0.76 12.60 6.68
C LEU A 109 -0.40 12.38 7.66
N ARG A 110 -0.57 11.17 8.19
CA ARG A 110 -1.61 10.89 9.19
C ARG A 110 -1.40 11.66 10.48
N VAL A 111 -0.16 11.74 10.98
CA VAL A 111 0.18 12.51 12.19
C VAL A 111 -0.07 14.00 11.97
N SER A 112 0.37 14.53 10.82
CA SER A 112 0.11 15.94 10.48
C SER A 112 -1.38 16.24 10.36
N LEU A 113 -2.16 15.31 9.81
CA LEU A 113 -3.61 15.45 9.66
C LEU A 113 -4.31 15.46 11.03
N ASP A 114 -3.98 14.53 11.93
CA ASP A 114 -4.56 14.50 13.28
C ASP A 114 -4.31 15.80 14.05
N LYS A 115 -3.09 16.35 13.91
CA LYS A 115 -2.73 17.64 14.52
C LYS A 115 -3.48 18.81 13.90
N ALA A 116 -3.54 18.90 12.58
CA ALA A 116 -4.20 20.01 11.90
C ALA A 116 -5.72 20.03 12.11
N LEU A 117 -6.34 18.86 12.28
CA LEU A 117 -7.77 18.76 12.62
C LEU A 117 -8.09 19.33 14.01
N LYS A 118 -7.12 19.40 14.92
CA LYS A 118 -7.29 19.93 16.28
C LYS A 118 -6.91 21.41 16.40
N ASP A 119 -5.82 21.82 15.76
CA ASP A 119 -5.13 23.07 16.13
C ASP A 119 -5.04 24.13 15.01
N ASP A 120 -5.15 23.78 13.72
CA ASP A 120 -4.88 24.73 12.62
C ASP A 120 -5.69 24.45 11.34
N PRO A 121 -6.84 25.13 11.15
CA PRO A 121 -7.68 25.01 9.96
C PRO A 121 -6.99 25.40 8.64
N MET A 122 -6.00 26.31 8.67
CA MET A 122 -5.30 26.74 7.45
C MET A 122 -4.34 25.65 6.94
N ALA A 123 -3.73 24.88 7.84
CA ALA A 123 -2.88 23.75 7.49
C ALA A 123 -3.64 22.58 6.83
N VAL A 124 -4.93 22.43 7.14
CA VAL A 124 -5.80 21.35 6.65
C VAL A 124 -5.84 21.29 5.11
N SER A 125 -5.94 22.45 4.45
CA SER A 125 -6.00 22.54 2.98
C SER A 125 -4.72 22.02 2.31
N LYS A 126 -3.55 22.40 2.83
CA LYS A 126 -2.24 21.96 2.34
C LYS A 126 -2.04 20.45 2.56
N ILE A 127 -2.48 19.94 3.71
CA ILE A 127 -2.41 18.51 4.04
C ILE A 127 -3.31 17.71 3.10
N ARG A 128 -4.53 18.18 2.82
CA ARG A 128 -5.45 17.55 1.86
C ARG A 128 -4.81 17.37 0.48
N GLN A 129 -4.15 18.40 -0.06
CA GLN A 129 -3.49 18.31 -1.36
C GLN A 129 -2.29 17.34 -1.35
N ARG A 130 -1.47 17.37 -0.29
CA ARG A 130 -0.36 16.42 -0.12
C ARG A 130 -0.85 14.98 -0.02
N ALA A 131 -1.95 14.78 0.70
CA ALA A 131 -2.56 13.47 0.87
C ALA A 131 -3.19 12.92 -0.41
N LEU A 132 -3.85 13.78 -1.20
CA LEU A 132 -4.36 13.39 -2.51
C LEU A 132 -3.21 12.92 -3.42
N ARG A 133 -2.12 13.68 -3.50
CA ARG A 133 -0.93 13.30 -4.28
C ARG A 133 -0.34 11.98 -3.81
N PHE A 134 -0.22 11.78 -2.50
CA PHE A 134 0.24 10.52 -1.92
C PHE A 134 -0.61 9.34 -2.37
N HIS A 135 -1.95 9.43 -2.26
CA HIS A 135 -2.83 8.35 -2.68
C HIS A 135 -2.77 8.10 -4.20
N LEU A 136 -2.68 9.15 -5.02
CA LEU A 136 -2.55 8.99 -6.48
C LEU A 136 -1.25 8.28 -6.86
N VAL A 137 -0.12 8.63 -6.23
CA VAL A 137 1.17 7.97 -6.45
C VAL A 137 1.12 6.50 -6.02
N GLN A 138 0.49 6.21 -4.87
CA GLN A 138 0.30 4.84 -4.39
C GLN A 138 -0.55 4.00 -5.35
N LEU A 139 -1.68 4.53 -5.82
CA LEU A 139 -2.56 3.86 -6.78
C LEU A 139 -1.87 3.66 -8.13
N ALA A 140 -1.18 4.67 -8.65
CA ALA A 140 -0.41 4.56 -9.88
C ALA A 140 0.70 3.51 -9.77
N GLY A 141 1.39 3.45 -8.62
CA GLY A 141 2.39 2.43 -8.32
C GLY A 141 1.80 1.02 -8.33
N ILE A 142 0.70 0.80 -7.62
CA ILE A 142 0.01 -0.51 -7.61
C ILE A 142 -0.46 -0.91 -9.01
N PHE A 143 -1.07 0.03 -9.74
CA PHE A 143 -1.53 -0.21 -11.11
C PHE A 143 -0.36 -0.62 -12.01
N THR A 144 0.76 0.09 -11.93
CA THR A 144 1.98 -0.24 -12.69
C THR A 144 2.54 -1.62 -12.29
N ILE A 145 2.55 -1.97 -11.00
CA ILE A 145 2.97 -3.31 -10.53
C ILE A 145 2.09 -4.40 -11.15
N ILE A 146 0.78 -4.18 -11.25
CA ILE A 146 -0.15 -5.12 -11.89
C ILE A 146 0.14 -5.23 -13.39
N LEU A 147 0.30 -4.10 -14.09
CA LEU A 147 0.66 -4.11 -15.52
C LEU A 147 1.94 -4.90 -15.78
N LEU A 148 3.00 -4.64 -15.00
CA LEU A 148 4.27 -5.38 -15.11
C LEU A 148 4.09 -6.88 -14.85
N SER A 149 3.16 -7.25 -13.97
CA SER A 149 2.87 -8.65 -13.66
C SER A 149 2.16 -9.39 -14.81
N VAL A 150 1.40 -8.67 -15.64
CA VAL A 150 0.65 -9.23 -16.77
C VAL A 150 1.49 -9.24 -18.05
N PHE A 151 2.11 -8.11 -18.41
CA PHE A 151 2.76 -7.93 -19.71
C PHE A 151 4.17 -8.53 -19.81
N LYS A 152 4.91 -8.64 -18.69
CA LYS A 152 6.20 -9.35 -18.59
C LYS A 152 7.16 -9.14 -19.78
N PHE A 153 7.53 -7.89 -20.06
CA PHE A 153 8.49 -7.57 -21.13
C PHE A 153 9.93 -7.96 -20.75
N ASN A 154 10.76 -8.27 -21.75
CA ASN A 154 12.21 -8.45 -21.59
C ASN A 154 12.96 -7.42 -22.44
#